data_AF-A0A9P6KAJ6-F1
#
_entry.id   AF-A0A9P6KAJ6-F1
#
_cell.length_a   1.000
_cell.length_b   1.000
_cell.length_c   1.000
_cell.angle_alpha   90.00
_cell.angle_beta   90.00
_cell.angle_gamma   90.00
#
_symmetry.space_group_name_H-M   'P 1'
#
loop_
_entity.id
_entity.type
_entity.pdbx_description
1 polymer ?
#
loop_
_entity_poly.entity_id
_entity_poly.type
_entity_poly.pdbx_seq_one_letter_code
_entity_poly.pdbx_strand_id
1 'polypeptide(L)'
;MKRRFEQNQQDCVFTVLSLLPTLGDQLLHELNVELITAKLQQSRSQRSTPAPTPESSTILPAKPEQPAAKNTNDTGSTESDPTKKEDAEAETIVNGKDGHDSDTGATVNGDTKSETGSEDTIQDVAKADGSAPHAEPEEVQKSVQASEPTTEEPQQQQQQLQEAAAAVVQPIPRDEAAVAIDRRTKLELWNELKVMSLTRTVTALYSVTMLTLLTQLQLNLLGRFTYVSSVVALANPTDASFRVESPAVKGSYTSTNGQLNFQTEKKFLTFSYWLLHEGWRRWSDRVREVVEDIIGGVSLKKTFNAKEFTELLSEIRERLEYTEVDGEKVPANMREYMLPDEPADEREVLRAGGVDEFDLYVDPVLRSLLDETRDFIDSDDFSTVLASTLGATFARFNLALQPTFNPFLLSPPRSGSTIEEIEDEDDVDRSVPFASLLPVISRQVHLIINGVPNEYVDSLSLVKDLQVFSAIVYSSYGEQFSQ
;
A
#
# COMPACT_ATOMS: atom_id res chain seq x y z
N MET A 1 6.07 11.73 -34.53
CA MET A 1 6.41 11.96 -33.11
C MET A 1 5.16 12.24 -32.27
N LYS A 2 4.72 13.50 -32.06
CA LYS A 2 3.64 13.92 -31.13
C LYS A 2 2.53 12.89 -30.82
N ARG A 3 1.73 12.43 -31.79
CA ARG A 3 0.64 11.44 -31.55
C ARG A 3 1.10 10.12 -30.89
N ARG A 4 2.32 9.64 -31.17
CA ARG A 4 2.87 8.44 -30.49
C ARG A 4 3.25 8.75 -29.04
N PHE A 5 3.79 9.94 -28.76
CA PHE A 5 4.06 10.39 -27.40
C PHE A 5 2.76 10.57 -26.60
N GLU A 6 1.73 11.19 -27.19
CA GLU A 6 0.41 11.34 -26.57
C GLU A 6 -0.25 9.99 -26.24
N GLN A 7 -0.10 8.98 -27.11
CA GLN A 7 -0.52 7.61 -26.81
C GLN A 7 0.32 7.01 -25.67
N ASN A 8 1.66 7.09 -25.76
CA ASN A 8 2.57 6.58 -24.74
C ASN A 8 2.28 7.15 -23.34
N GLN A 9 1.90 8.43 -23.24
CA GLN A 9 1.47 9.07 -21.99
C GLN A 9 0.17 8.49 -21.43
N GLN A 10 -0.79 8.11 -22.28
CA GLN A 10 -2.00 7.40 -21.85
C GLN A 10 -1.66 5.98 -21.40
N ASP A 11 -0.82 5.29 -22.16
CA ASP A 11 -0.37 3.92 -21.87
C ASP A 11 0.40 3.87 -20.52
N CYS A 12 1.18 4.92 -20.20
CA CYS A 12 1.79 5.11 -18.87
C CYS A 12 0.74 5.16 -17.75
N VAL A 13 -0.30 6.00 -17.88
CA VAL A 13 -1.36 6.13 -16.87
C VAL A 13 -2.12 4.83 -16.70
N PHE A 14 -2.50 4.15 -17.79
CA PHE A 14 -3.15 2.84 -17.71
C PHE A 14 -2.25 1.77 -17.07
N THR A 15 -0.94 1.81 -17.34
CA THR A 15 0.03 0.88 -16.72
C THR A 15 0.16 1.11 -15.22
N VAL A 16 0.30 2.36 -14.77
CA VAL A 16 0.32 2.71 -13.34
C VAL A 16 -0.96 2.21 -12.65
N LEU A 17 -2.14 2.56 -13.19
CA LEU A 17 -3.43 2.13 -12.62
C LEU A 17 -3.59 0.59 -12.59
N SER A 18 -2.95 -0.13 -13.49
CA SER A 18 -2.96 -1.61 -13.52
C SER A 18 -2.00 -2.25 -12.50
N LEU A 19 -0.93 -1.54 -12.12
CA LEU A 19 0.08 -2.01 -11.15
C LEU A 19 -0.24 -1.57 -9.70
N LEU A 20 -1.03 -0.52 -9.51
CA LEU A 20 -1.43 -0.02 -8.19
C LEU A 20 -2.08 -1.08 -7.27
N PRO A 21 -2.95 -2.00 -7.73
CA PRO A 21 -3.49 -3.05 -6.87
C PRO A 21 -2.40 -3.96 -6.28
N THR A 22 -1.38 -4.32 -7.07
CA THR A 22 -0.27 -5.20 -6.63
C THR A 22 0.59 -4.54 -5.55
N LEU A 23 0.89 -3.26 -5.70
CA LEU A 23 1.51 -2.45 -4.65
C LEU A 23 0.59 -2.33 -3.42
N GLY A 24 -0.70 -2.06 -3.68
CA GLY A 24 -1.72 -1.79 -2.70
C GLY A 24 -2.00 -2.91 -1.73
N ASP A 25 -2.23 -4.12 -2.25
CA ASP A 25 -2.53 -5.29 -1.43
C ASP A 25 -1.40 -5.59 -0.44
N GLN A 26 -0.14 -5.51 -0.88
CA GLN A 26 1.03 -5.72 -0.03
C GLN A 26 1.16 -4.61 1.03
N LEU A 27 1.12 -3.35 0.60
CA LEU A 27 1.30 -2.17 1.47
C LEU A 27 0.19 -2.10 2.54
N LEU A 28 -1.07 -2.37 2.18
CA LEU A 28 -2.20 -2.38 3.11
C LEU A 28 -2.20 -3.62 4.02
N HIS A 29 -1.77 -4.77 3.52
CA HIS A 29 -1.68 -6.01 4.32
C HIS A 29 -0.64 -5.89 5.43
N GLU A 30 0.53 -5.34 5.14
CA GLU A 30 1.67 -5.28 6.08
C GLU A 30 1.61 -4.05 6.99
N LEU A 31 1.22 -2.89 6.46
CA LEU A 31 0.99 -1.67 7.26
C LEU A 31 -0.46 -1.68 7.80
N ASN A 32 -0.78 -2.67 8.61
CA ASN A 32 -2.16 -3.04 8.94
C ASN A 32 -2.79 -2.19 10.08
N VAL A 33 -3.14 -0.95 9.75
CA VAL A 33 -3.82 0.00 10.65
C VAL A 33 -5.18 -0.53 11.12
N GLU A 34 -5.88 -1.27 10.27
CA GLU A 34 -7.18 -1.88 10.54
C GLU A 34 -7.09 -2.97 11.63
N LEU A 35 -6.02 -3.78 11.64
CA LEU A 35 -5.74 -4.75 12.71
C LEU A 35 -5.48 -4.09 14.06
N ILE A 36 -4.75 -2.97 14.08
CA ILE A 36 -4.53 -2.18 15.32
C ILE A 36 -5.86 -1.57 15.79
N THR A 37 -6.65 -1.05 14.86
CA THR A 37 -7.99 -0.52 15.12
C THR A 37 -8.94 -1.60 15.68
N ALA A 38 -8.90 -2.81 15.15
CA ALA A 38 -9.69 -3.95 15.65
C ALA A 38 -9.31 -4.33 17.09
N LYS A 39 -8.01 -4.37 17.43
CA LYS A 39 -7.51 -4.59 18.81
C LYS A 39 -8.00 -3.47 19.77
N LEU A 40 -8.00 -2.22 19.31
CA LEU A 40 -8.53 -1.07 20.06
C LEU A 40 -10.06 -1.09 20.25
N GLN A 41 -10.80 -1.70 19.32
CA GLN A 41 -12.24 -1.96 19.46
C GLN A 41 -12.52 -3.14 20.40
N GLN A 42 -11.77 -4.25 20.30
CA GLN A 42 -11.96 -5.43 21.15
C GLN A 42 -11.74 -5.12 22.64
N SER A 43 -10.69 -4.37 22.98
CA SER A 43 -10.43 -3.89 24.35
C SER A 43 -11.52 -2.93 24.87
N ARG A 44 -12.24 -2.22 23.99
CA ARG A 44 -13.42 -1.44 24.38
C ARG A 44 -14.60 -2.36 24.74
N SER A 45 -14.85 -3.40 23.96
CA SER A 45 -15.97 -4.32 24.14
C SER A 45 -15.84 -5.23 25.37
N GLN A 46 -14.62 -5.71 25.67
CA GLN A 46 -14.35 -6.50 26.88
C GLN A 46 -14.66 -5.72 28.17
N ARG A 47 -14.52 -4.39 28.15
CA ARG A 47 -14.80 -3.52 29.31
C ARG A 47 -16.30 -3.23 29.51
N SER A 48 -17.17 -3.64 28.58
CA SER A 48 -18.63 -3.43 28.67
C SER A 48 -19.44 -4.63 29.17
N THR A 49 -18.81 -5.76 29.51
CA THR A 49 -19.51 -6.87 30.21
C THR A 49 -19.45 -6.69 31.73
N PRO A 50 -20.59 -6.53 32.42
CA PRO A 50 -20.62 -6.63 33.89
C PRO A 50 -20.26 -8.04 34.33
N ALA A 51 -19.50 -8.18 35.42
CA ALA A 51 -19.25 -9.49 36.01
C ALA A 51 -20.58 -10.09 36.55
N PRO A 52 -20.92 -11.36 36.25
CA PRO A 52 -22.11 -11.98 36.80
C PRO A 52 -21.96 -12.18 38.30
N THR A 53 -22.90 -11.63 39.08
CA THR A 53 -22.99 -11.91 40.51
C THR A 53 -23.28 -13.39 40.75
N PRO A 54 -22.57 -14.07 41.67
CA PRO A 54 -22.79 -15.48 41.96
C PRO A 54 -24.05 -15.67 42.81
N GLU A 55 -25.21 -15.82 42.16
CA GLU A 55 -26.45 -16.20 42.86
C GLU A 55 -26.38 -17.64 43.36
N SER A 56 -26.67 -17.85 44.65
CA SER A 56 -26.61 -19.16 45.28
C SER A 56 -27.83 -20.00 44.92
N SER A 57 -27.58 -21.16 44.31
CA SER A 57 -28.59 -22.07 43.74
C SER A 57 -29.66 -22.58 44.72
N THR A 58 -30.89 -22.78 44.25
CA THR A 58 -31.88 -23.70 44.89
C THR A 58 -32.67 -24.50 43.84
N ILE A 59 -32.12 -25.67 43.49
CA ILE A 59 -32.76 -27.00 43.34
C ILE A 59 -34.13 -27.14 42.59
N LEU A 60 -34.10 -27.98 41.53
CA LEU A 60 -35.18 -28.52 40.67
C LEU A 60 -36.00 -29.65 41.38
N PRO A 61 -36.93 -30.47 40.77
CA PRO A 61 -37.49 -30.56 39.39
C PRO A 61 -39.07 -30.55 39.38
N ALA A 62 -39.89 -30.97 38.38
CA ALA A 62 -39.73 -31.91 37.25
C ALA A 62 -40.73 -31.74 36.06
N LYS A 63 -40.48 -32.54 35.00
CA LYS A 63 -41.20 -32.78 33.72
C LYS A 63 -42.51 -33.62 33.89
N PRO A 64 -43.37 -33.91 32.87
CA PRO A 64 -43.27 -33.72 31.39
C PRO A 64 -44.60 -33.11 30.76
N GLU A 65 -45.12 -33.30 29.53
CA GLU A 65 -44.79 -34.07 28.29
C GLU A 65 -45.44 -33.44 27.00
N GLN A 66 -45.93 -34.26 26.04
CA GLN A 66 -46.61 -33.96 24.73
C GLN A 66 -47.76 -35.02 24.50
N PRO A 67 -48.52 -35.17 23.36
CA PRO A 67 -48.39 -34.60 21.99
C PRO A 67 -49.70 -34.30 21.14
N ALA A 68 -49.49 -33.93 19.86
CA ALA A 68 -50.25 -34.30 18.63
C ALA A 68 -51.66 -33.75 18.25
N ALA A 69 -51.66 -32.76 17.33
CA ALA A 69 -52.34 -32.66 16.01
C ALA A 69 -53.79 -33.20 15.71
N LYS A 70 -54.61 -32.35 15.05
CA LYS A 70 -55.49 -32.70 13.89
C LYS A 70 -56.08 -31.49 13.13
N ASN A 71 -56.57 -31.72 11.91
CA ASN A 71 -57.19 -30.74 10.99
C ASN A 71 -58.73 -30.64 11.17
N THR A 72 -59.37 -29.54 10.72
CA THR A 72 -60.32 -29.48 9.57
C THR A 72 -60.95 -28.07 9.34
N ASN A 73 -61.40 -27.84 8.09
CA ASN A 73 -62.37 -26.88 7.49
C ASN A 73 -63.34 -26.10 8.43
N ASP A 74 -63.91 -24.93 8.07
CA ASP A 74 -64.83 -24.74 6.92
C ASP A 74 -65.12 -23.24 6.49
N THR A 75 -65.86 -23.07 5.39
CA THR A 75 -66.59 -21.89 4.79
C THR A 75 -66.45 -20.45 5.34
N GLY A 76 -66.60 -19.37 4.54
CA GLY A 76 -66.88 -19.20 3.10
C GLY A 76 -67.70 -17.93 2.76
N SER A 77 -67.59 -17.41 1.51
CA SER A 77 -68.46 -16.40 0.85
C SER A 77 -68.44 -14.93 1.36
N THR A 78 -68.72 -13.85 0.58
CA THR A 78 -68.73 -13.54 -0.88
C THR A 78 -68.86 -12.01 -1.08
N GLU A 79 -68.28 -11.46 -2.17
CA GLU A 79 -68.76 -10.28 -2.97
C GLU A 79 -68.84 -8.86 -2.31
N SER A 80 -68.78 -7.71 -3.03
CA SER A 80 -68.61 -7.42 -4.48
C SER A 80 -67.99 -6.02 -4.74
N ASP A 81 -67.39 -5.84 -5.93
CA ASP A 81 -67.04 -4.56 -6.61
C ASP A 81 -68.32 -3.89 -7.23
N PRO A 82 -68.36 -2.62 -7.72
CA PRO A 82 -67.91 -2.31 -9.11
C PRO A 82 -67.41 -0.86 -9.43
N THR A 83 -66.21 -0.75 -10.02
CA THR A 83 -65.80 0.04 -11.23
C THR A 83 -66.40 1.44 -11.61
N LYS A 84 -65.53 2.34 -12.14
CA LYS A 84 -65.66 3.30 -13.31
C LYS A 84 -65.24 4.77 -13.01
N LYS A 85 -64.85 5.63 -13.97
CA LYS A 85 -64.11 5.55 -15.28
C LYS A 85 -63.99 6.98 -15.88
N GLU A 86 -62.94 7.29 -16.66
CA GLU A 86 -62.85 8.42 -17.65
C GLU A 86 -62.92 9.88 -17.09
N ASP A 87 -62.40 10.95 -17.71
CA ASP A 87 -61.60 11.15 -18.95
C ASP A 87 -60.86 12.52 -18.99
N ALA A 88 -59.92 12.71 -19.94
CA ALA A 88 -59.47 13.98 -20.57
C ALA A 88 -58.84 15.12 -19.70
N GLU A 89 -58.02 16.09 -20.15
CA GLU A 89 -57.20 16.45 -21.36
C GLU A 89 -56.31 17.68 -20.94
N ALA A 90 -55.25 18.18 -21.61
CA ALA A 90 -54.36 17.75 -22.71
C ALA A 90 -53.10 18.68 -22.79
N GLU A 91 -52.04 18.23 -23.50
CA GLU A 91 -51.05 19.03 -24.28
C GLU A 91 -50.04 20.02 -23.61
N THR A 92 -48.86 20.33 -24.18
CA THR A 92 -48.24 20.01 -25.50
C THR A 92 -46.68 19.96 -25.47
N ILE A 93 -46.04 19.26 -26.45
CA ILE A 93 -44.73 19.58 -27.10
C ILE A 93 -43.43 19.51 -26.24
N VAL A 94 -42.24 19.07 -26.67
CA VAL A 94 -41.63 18.22 -27.76
C VAL A 94 -40.12 18.09 -27.40
N ASN A 95 -39.26 17.17 -27.82
CA ASN A 95 -39.23 16.16 -28.90
C ASN A 95 -38.87 14.77 -28.28
N GLY A 96 -38.10 13.80 -28.82
CA GLY A 96 -37.43 13.58 -30.12
C GLY A 96 -36.23 12.61 -29.96
N LYS A 97 -36.31 11.39 -30.52
CA LYS A 97 -35.30 10.34 -30.34
C LYS A 97 -35.16 9.49 -31.59
N ASP A 98 -33.96 9.43 -32.15
CA ASP A 98 -33.57 8.44 -33.16
C ASP A 98 -32.50 7.50 -32.60
N GLY A 99 -32.75 6.20 -32.77
CA GLY A 99 -31.77 5.13 -32.62
C GLY A 99 -32.03 4.12 -33.72
N HIS A 100 -30.97 3.63 -34.35
CA HIS A 100 -31.09 2.71 -35.49
C HIS A 100 -30.27 1.44 -35.28
N ASP A 101 -30.40 0.51 -36.23
CA ASP A 101 -30.74 -0.87 -35.88
C ASP A 101 -29.59 -1.89 -35.92
N SER A 102 -29.95 -3.09 -35.52
CA SER A 102 -29.22 -4.35 -35.59
C SER A 102 -28.96 -4.83 -37.02
N ASP A 103 -27.93 -5.67 -37.18
CA ASP A 103 -27.98 -6.86 -38.04
C ASP A 103 -27.10 -7.99 -37.48
N THR A 104 -27.08 -9.16 -38.12
CA THR A 104 -26.90 -10.46 -37.47
C THR A 104 -26.16 -11.51 -38.33
N GLY A 105 -25.57 -12.51 -37.65
CA GLY A 105 -25.04 -13.74 -38.26
C GLY A 105 -23.54 -13.75 -38.58
N ALA A 106 -22.85 -14.91 -38.63
CA ALA A 106 -23.29 -16.26 -38.26
C ALA A 106 -22.11 -17.20 -37.89
N THR A 107 -22.37 -18.03 -36.88
CA THR A 107 -21.94 -19.44 -36.65
C THR A 107 -20.78 -20.07 -37.46
N VAL A 108 -19.84 -20.76 -36.77
CA VAL A 108 -19.50 -22.21 -36.93
C VAL A 108 -18.17 -22.56 -36.22
N ASN A 109 -18.16 -23.68 -35.47
CA ASN A 109 -17.03 -24.39 -34.81
C ASN A 109 -16.15 -23.58 -33.81
N GLY A 110 -15.81 -24.06 -32.61
CA GLY A 110 -16.19 -25.30 -31.93
C GLY A 110 -15.20 -26.44 -32.12
N ASP A 111 -14.31 -26.64 -31.14
CA ASP A 111 -13.65 -27.91 -30.87
C ASP A 111 -13.36 -28.03 -29.36
N THR A 112 -13.43 -29.25 -28.82
CA THR A 112 -13.38 -29.51 -27.37
C THR A 112 -12.51 -30.73 -27.11
N LYS A 113 -11.44 -30.59 -26.33
CA LYS A 113 -10.66 -31.75 -25.85
C LYS A 113 -10.39 -31.72 -24.36
N SER A 114 -11.15 -32.53 -23.64
CA SER A 114 -10.76 -33.09 -22.34
C SER A 114 -10.05 -34.40 -22.59
N GLU A 115 -8.96 -34.68 -21.86
CA GLU A 115 -8.49 -36.04 -21.62
C GLU A 115 -7.60 -36.09 -20.37
N THR A 116 -7.93 -37.02 -19.47
CA THR A 116 -7.07 -37.76 -18.50
C THR A 116 -5.76 -37.13 -18.00
N GLY A 117 -5.45 -37.07 -16.71
CA GLY A 117 -5.96 -37.88 -15.59
C GLY A 117 -5.07 -39.10 -15.35
N SER A 118 -4.16 -39.01 -14.38
CA SER A 118 -3.32 -40.11 -13.90
C SER A 118 -2.90 -39.81 -12.46
N GLU A 119 -3.55 -40.45 -11.50
CA GLU A 119 -2.93 -40.73 -10.21
C GLU A 119 -1.91 -41.85 -10.43
N ASP A 120 -0.76 -41.80 -9.74
CA ASP A 120 -0.03 -43.03 -9.46
C ASP A 120 0.67 -42.93 -8.11
N THR A 121 0.66 -44.01 -7.35
CA THR A 121 1.24 -44.12 -6.01
C THR A 121 1.56 -45.57 -5.76
N ILE A 122 2.84 -45.94 -5.55
CA ILE A 122 3.26 -47.03 -4.65
C ILE A 122 4.81 -47.10 -4.51
N GLN A 123 5.27 -46.84 -3.28
CA GLN A 123 6.25 -47.58 -2.46
C GLN A 123 7.67 -47.96 -2.94
N ASP A 124 8.64 -47.66 -2.05
CA ASP A 124 9.70 -48.52 -1.48
C ASP A 124 10.73 -49.23 -2.42
N VAL A 125 12.02 -49.33 -2.08
CA VAL A 125 12.57 -50.17 -0.98
C VAL A 125 13.95 -49.66 -0.48
N ALA A 126 14.01 -49.32 0.82
CA ALA A 126 15.06 -49.61 1.85
C ALA A 126 16.58 -49.30 1.58
N LYS A 127 17.52 -49.34 2.55
CA LYS A 127 17.52 -49.88 3.94
C LYS A 127 18.70 -49.35 4.80
N ALA A 128 18.54 -49.45 6.15
CA ALA A 128 19.58 -49.41 7.21
C ALA A 128 20.31 -48.07 7.43
N ASP A 129 20.81 -47.70 8.62
CA ASP A 129 20.66 -48.14 10.04
C ASP A 129 21.01 -46.88 10.90
N GLY A 130 20.80 -46.74 12.21
CA GLY A 130 20.30 -47.61 13.28
C GLY A 130 20.79 -47.05 14.64
N SER A 131 19.91 -47.05 15.67
CA SER A 131 20.21 -46.79 17.11
C SER A 131 20.58 -45.37 17.60
N ALA A 132 19.88 -44.93 18.66
CA ALA A 132 20.34 -43.96 19.69
C ALA A 132 20.63 -44.73 21.01
N PRO A 133 21.19 -44.12 22.10
CA PRO A 133 20.36 -43.35 23.05
C PRO A 133 21.10 -42.21 23.83
N HIS A 134 20.43 -41.65 24.84
CA HIS A 134 20.86 -40.60 25.79
C HIS A 134 22.13 -40.87 26.62
N ALA A 135 22.78 -39.77 27.06
CA ALA A 135 23.45 -39.62 28.37
C ALA A 135 23.53 -38.13 28.79
N GLU A 136 23.84 -37.86 30.06
CA GLU A 136 23.91 -36.52 30.69
C GLU A 136 25.33 -35.91 30.71
N PRO A 137 25.49 -34.59 30.96
CA PRO A 137 26.79 -33.96 31.25
C PRO A 137 27.07 -33.90 32.78
N GLU A 138 28.31 -34.20 33.20
CA GLU A 138 28.75 -34.15 34.61
C GLU A 138 29.64 -32.91 34.90
N GLU A 139 29.95 -32.66 36.18
CA GLU A 139 30.57 -31.43 36.69
C GLU A 139 32.06 -31.24 36.34
N VAL A 140 32.52 -29.97 36.41
CA VAL A 140 33.90 -29.65 36.81
C VAL A 140 33.90 -28.61 37.93
N GLN A 141 34.41 -29.00 39.09
CA GLN A 141 34.44 -28.19 40.31
C GLN A 141 35.65 -27.25 40.38
N LYS A 142 35.56 -26.17 41.16
CA LYS A 142 36.73 -25.61 41.85
C LYS A 142 36.38 -24.97 43.19
N SER A 143 37.16 -25.33 44.21
CA SER A 143 36.94 -24.97 45.61
C SER A 143 37.68 -23.68 46.01
N VAL A 144 37.12 -22.95 46.98
CA VAL A 144 37.86 -22.03 47.87
C VAL A 144 37.56 -22.45 49.31
N GLN A 145 38.55 -22.36 50.18
CA GLN A 145 38.49 -22.87 51.56
C GLN A 145 37.90 -21.86 52.55
N ALA A 146 37.28 -22.36 53.62
CA ALA A 146 36.76 -21.57 54.74
C ALA A 146 37.82 -21.38 55.85
N SER A 147 37.57 -20.44 56.77
CA SER A 147 38.31 -20.30 58.03
C SER A 147 37.43 -19.64 59.10
N GLU A 148 37.36 -20.28 60.26
CA GLU A 148 36.77 -19.84 61.54
C GLU A 148 37.89 -19.94 62.62
N PRO A 149 37.79 -19.36 63.84
CA PRO A 149 36.59 -18.95 64.61
C PRO A 149 36.64 -17.44 65.02
N THR A 150 35.86 -16.83 65.94
CA THR A 150 35.22 -17.33 67.19
C THR A 150 34.05 -16.44 67.65
N THR A 151 33.23 -17.00 68.55
CA THR A 151 32.07 -16.48 69.30
C THR A 151 32.24 -15.11 69.98
N GLU A 152 31.21 -14.25 69.93
CA GLU A 152 30.44 -13.71 71.10
C GLU A 152 29.32 -12.71 70.67
N GLU A 153 28.13 -12.81 71.30
CA GLU A 153 27.04 -11.82 71.21
C GLU A 153 27.20 -10.75 72.32
N PRO A 154 26.64 -9.53 72.13
CA PRO A 154 25.34 -9.27 72.78
C PRO A 154 24.31 -8.56 71.88
N GLN A 155 23.04 -8.95 72.07
CA GLN A 155 21.88 -8.46 71.32
C GLN A 155 21.47 -7.05 71.76
N GLN A 156 21.50 -6.06 70.86
CA GLN A 156 20.76 -4.80 71.05
C GLN A 156 20.50 -3.90 69.83
N GLN A 157 21.24 -4.03 68.71
CA GLN A 157 21.07 -3.11 67.56
C GLN A 157 20.05 -3.56 66.50
N GLN A 158 19.58 -4.80 66.52
CA GLN A 158 18.75 -5.35 65.43
C GLN A 158 17.31 -4.79 65.39
N GLN A 159 16.86 -4.11 66.45
CA GLN A 159 15.49 -3.61 66.57
C GLN A 159 15.27 -2.21 65.95
N GLN A 160 16.34 -1.43 65.69
CA GLN A 160 16.23 -0.09 65.09
C GLN A 160 16.36 -0.05 63.56
N LEU A 161 16.72 -1.17 62.92
CA LEU A 161 16.83 -1.26 61.44
C LEU A 161 15.56 -1.80 60.76
N GLN A 162 14.54 -2.22 61.50
CA GLN A 162 13.28 -2.72 60.94
C GLN A 162 12.20 -1.64 60.76
N GLU A 163 12.18 -0.56 61.55
CA GLU A 163 11.19 0.51 61.37
C GLU A 163 11.43 1.36 60.10
N ALA A 164 12.67 1.48 59.63
CA ALA A 164 13.00 2.20 58.40
C ALA A 164 12.46 1.52 57.12
N ALA A 165 12.16 0.22 57.16
CA ALA A 165 11.61 -0.52 56.04
C ALA A 165 10.07 -0.43 55.94
N ALA A 166 9.39 0.16 56.93
CA ALA A 166 7.93 0.28 56.98
C ALA A 166 7.37 1.47 56.17
N ALA A 167 8.17 2.07 55.27
CA ALA A 167 7.83 3.24 54.46
C ALA A 167 6.87 2.91 53.28
N VAL A 168 5.64 2.50 53.63
CA VAL A 168 4.42 2.59 52.79
C VAL A 168 4.55 2.07 51.36
N VAL A 169 4.88 0.78 51.20
CA VAL A 169 4.40 0.02 50.03
C VAL A 169 3.00 -0.48 50.34
N GLN A 170 1.98 0.32 50.00
CA GLN A 170 0.61 -0.19 50.01
C GLN A 170 0.48 -1.27 48.92
N PRO A 171 -0.15 -2.43 49.19
CA PRO A 171 -0.40 -3.41 48.17
C PRO A 171 -1.46 -2.86 47.21
N ILE A 172 -1.02 -2.37 46.04
CA ILE A 172 -1.90 -1.97 44.94
C ILE A 172 -2.87 -3.13 44.67
N PRO A 173 -4.20 -2.93 44.74
CA PRO A 173 -5.16 -3.98 44.44
C PRO A 173 -4.87 -4.61 43.08
N ARG A 174 -4.97 -5.94 42.97
CA ARG A 174 -4.66 -6.65 41.71
C ARG A 174 -5.47 -6.10 40.52
N ASP A 175 -6.69 -5.64 40.77
CA ASP A 175 -7.55 -5.00 39.78
C ASP A 175 -7.03 -3.62 39.35
N GLU A 176 -6.46 -2.82 40.25
CA GLU A 176 -5.83 -1.53 39.89
C GLU A 176 -4.56 -1.73 39.06
N ALA A 177 -3.75 -2.72 39.41
CA ALA A 177 -2.58 -3.11 38.62
C ALA A 177 -2.99 -3.62 37.23
N ALA A 178 -4.01 -4.49 37.13
CA ALA A 178 -4.54 -4.98 35.86
C ALA A 178 -5.13 -3.85 35.01
N VAL A 179 -5.88 -2.91 35.61
CA VAL A 179 -6.43 -1.73 34.93
C VAL A 179 -5.34 -0.74 34.52
N ALA A 180 -4.23 -0.63 35.26
CA ALA A 180 -3.08 0.16 34.85
C ALA A 180 -2.36 -0.47 33.65
N ILE A 181 -2.23 -1.81 33.61
CA ILE A 181 -1.68 -2.56 32.48
C ILE A 181 -2.59 -2.40 31.24
N ASP A 182 -3.90 -2.61 31.35
CA ASP A 182 -4.86 -2.36 30.24
C ASP A 182 -4.73 -0.94 29.66
N ARG A 183 -4.68 0.08 30.52
CA ARG A 183 -4.48 1.47 30.09
C ARG A 183 -3.14 1.68 29.38
N ARG A 184 -2.08 1.02 29.84
CA ARG A 184 -0.74 1.09 29.24
C ARG A 184 -0.73 0.44 27.86
N THR A 185 -1.15 -0.83 27.75
CA THR A 185 -1.27 -1.56 26.49
C THR A 185 -2.17 -0.81 25.50
N LYS A 186 -3.23 -0.18 25.98
CA LYS A 186 -4.11 0.65 25.15
C LYS A 186 -3.43 1.93 24.65
N LEU A 187 -2.63 2.60 25.47
CA LEU A 187 -1.87 3.78 25.05
C LEU A 187 -0.78 3.40 24.03
N GLU A 188 -0.09 2.28 24.26
CA GLU A 188 0.88 1.70 23.34
C GLU A 188 0.23 1.37 21.98
N LEU A 189 -0.95 0.72 21.97
CA LEU A 189 -1.72 0.49 20.74
C LEU A 189 -2.16 1.78 20.01
N TRP A 190 -2.47 2.88 20.73
CA TRP A 190 -2.77 4.16 20.08
C TRP A 190 -1.53 4.89 19.54
N ASN A 191 -0.36 4.71 20.16
CA ASN A 191 0.90 5.21 19.63
C ASN A 191 1.33 4.43 18.37
N GLU A 192 1.21 3.10 18.39
CA GLU A 192 1.42 2.27 17.19
C GLU A 192 0.43 2.65 16.08
N LEU A 193 -0.86 2.88 16.41
CA LEU A 193 -1.86 3.36 15.43
C LEU A 193 -1.45 4.70 14.79
N LYS A 194 -0.95 5.64 15.62
CA LYS A 194 -0.51 6.98 15.22
C LYS A 194 0.66 6.90 14.24
N VAL A 195 1.69 6.11 14.56
CA VAL A 195 2.88 5.88 13.75
C VAL A 195 2.53 5.12 12.48
N MET A 196 1.91 3.93 12.60
CA MET A 196 1.51 3.10 11.45
C MET A 196 0.61 3.85 10.46
N SER A 197 -0.31 4.70 10.93
CA SER A 197 -1.18 5.49 10.03
C SER A 197 -0.39 6.45 9.16
N LEU A 198 0.52 7.23 9.74
CA LEU A 198 1.33 8.19 8.96
C LEU A 198 2.43 7.50 8.16
N THR A 199 3.09 6.47 8.71
CA THR A 199 4.03 5.63 7.96
C THR A 199 3.37 5.07 6.70
N ARG A 200 2.16 4.52 6.81
CA ARG A 200 1.41 3.98 5.67
C ARG A 200 1.05 5.03 4.63
N THR A 201 0.51 6.17 5.08
CA THR A 201 0.13 7.25 4.17
C THR A 201 1.34 7.81 3.42
N VAL A 202 2.43 8.10 4.13
CA VAL A 202 3.66 8.61 3.52
C VAL A 202 4.25 7.57 2.55
N THR A 203 4.38 6.32 2.97
CA THR A 203 4.84 5.22 2.08
C THR A 203 4.00 5.13 0.81
N ALA A 204 2.67 5.21 0.90
CA ALA A 204 1.77 5.19 -0.25
C ALA A 204 1.98 6.41 -1.17
N LEU A 205 2.05 7.63 -0.64
CA LEU A 205 2.23 8.86 -1.44
C LEU A 205 3.54 8.84 -2.25
N TYR A 206 4.64 8.40 -1.64
CA TYR A 206 5.92 8.23 -2.34
C TYR A 206 5.86 7.07 -3.35
N SER A 207 5.31 5.91 -2.97
CA SER A 207 5.29 4.73 -3.84
C SER A 207 4.45 4.94 -5.12
N VAL A 208 3.30 5.64 -5.03
CA VAL A 208 2.50 6.00 -6.21
C VAL A 208 3.28 6.97 -7.11
N THR A 209 3.98 7.94 -6.53
CA THR A 209 4.81 8.90 -7.28
C THR A 209 5.98 8.20 -7.96
N MET A 210 6.77 7.41 -7.24
CA MET A 210 7.89 6.62 -7.76
C MET A 210 7.44 5.64 -8.86
N LEU A 211 6.30 4.95 -8.68
CA LEU A 211 5.77 4.02 -9.68
C LEU A 211 5.37 4.75 -10.96
N THR A 212 4.80 5.96 -10.83
CA THR A 212 4.47 6.81 -11.97
C THR A 212 5.72 7.26 -12.71
N LEU A 213 6.76 7.69 -11.99
CA LEU A 213 8.03 8.14 -12.58
C LEU A 213 8.81 6.99 -13.25
N LEU A 214 8.88 5.81 -12.62
CA LEU A 214 9.53 4.63 -13.20
C LEU A 214 8.80 4.15 -14.46
N THR A 215 7.47 4.07 -14.41
CA THR A 215 6.64 3.68 -15.57
C THR A 215 6.82 4.67 -16.74
N GLN A 216 6.86 5.97 -16.44
CA GLN A 216 7.13 7.04 -17.40
C GLN A 216 8.53 6.89 -18.02
N LEU A 217 9.58 6.66 -17.22
CA LEU A 217 10.92 6.40 -17.75
C LEU A 217 10.95 5.20 -18.68
N GLN A 218 10.47 4.04 -18.19
CA GLN A 218 10.52 2.79 -18.95
C GLN A 218 9.78 2.86 -20.29
N LEU A 219 8.55 3.39 -20.29
CA LEU A 219 7.75 3.46 -21.51
C LEU A 219 8.19 4.59 -22.45
N ASN A 220 8.72 5.73 -21.97
CA ASN A 220 9.26 6.74 -22.89
C ASN A 220 10.56 6.27 -23.56
N LEU A 221 11.40 5.50 -22.86
CA LEU A 221 12.57 4.84 -23.47
C LEU A 221 12.16 3.83 -24.55
N LEU A 222 11.24 2.91 -24.26
CA LEU A 222 10.72 1.94 -25.24
C LEU A 222 10.01 2.60 -26.42
N GLY A 223 9.21 3.65 -26.16
CA GLY A 223 8.57 4.48 -27.18
C GLY A 223 9.58 5.18 -28.09
N ARG A 224 10.68 5.70 -27.52
CA ARG A 224 11.82 6.26 -28.27
C ARG A 224 12.52 5.21 -29.11
N PHE A 225 12.91 4.06 -28.56
CA PHE A 225 13.55 2.97 -29.31
C PHE A 225 12.69 2.52 -30.50
N THR A 226 11.40 2.29 -30.27
CA THR A 226 10.43 1.92 -31.32
C THR A 226 10.26 3.04 -32.36
N TYR A 227 10.31 4.31 -31.95
CA TYR A 227 10.29 5.44 -32.87
C TYR A 227 11.54 5.48 -33.76
N VAL A 228 12.74 5.41 -33.19
CA VAL A 228 14.01 5.44 -33.94
C VAL A 228 14.10 4.26 -34.91
N SER A 229 13.78 3.04 -34.46
CA SER A 229 13.72 1.84 -35.31
C SER A 229 12.87 2.08 -36.56
N SER A 230 11.68 2.66 -36.38
CA SER A 230 10.76 2.96 -37.48
C SER A 230 11.21 4.11 -38.41
N VAL A 231 12.12 4.98 -37.96
CA VAL A 231 12.73 6.03 -38.79
C VAL A 231 13.91 5.47 -39.60
N VAL A 232 14.76 4.63 -38.98
CA VAL A 232 15.88 3.95 -39.66
C VAL A 232 15.35 3.02 -40.76
N ALA A 233 14.31 2.25 -40.48
CA ALA A 233 13.66 1.39 -41.48
C ALA A 233 13.02 2.18 -42.65
N LEU A 234 12.61 3.44 -42.42
CA LEU A 234 12.10 4.32 -43.48
C LEU A 234 13.24 4.97 -44.29
N ALA A 235 14.39 5.20 -43.67
CA ALA A 235 15.58 5.78 -44.30
C ALA A 235 16.35 4.79 -45.19
N ASN A 236 16.30 3.49 -44.87
CA ASN A 236 17.01 2.42 -45.60
C ASN A 236 16.06 1.48 -46.38
N PRO A 237 15.34 1.96 -47.42
CA PRO A 237 14.32 1.17 -48.12
C PRO A 237 14.86 -0.02 -48.93
N THR A 238 16.18 -0.19 -49.05
CA THR A 238 16.80 -1.37 -49.71
C THR A 238 16.60 -2.67 -48.93
N ASP A 239 16.40 -2.63 -47.61
CA ASP A 239 16.05 -3.82 -46.81
C ASP A 239 14.54 -4.14 -46.81
N ALA A 240 13.72 -3.35 -47.53
CA ALA A 240 12.27 -3.57 -47.61
C ALA A 240 11.86 -4.85 -48.40
N SER A 241 12.82 -5.68 -48.84
CA SER A 241 12.55 -6.94 -49.53
C SER A 241 12.13 -8.07 -48.56
N PHE A 242 10.92 -7.91 -48.01
CA PHE A 242 10.00 -8.98 -47.59
C PHE A 242 10.64 -10.32 -47.22
N ARG A 243 10.85 -10.55 -45.91
CA ARG A 243 10.93 -11.92 -45.36
C ARG A 243 9.91 -12.08 -44.25
N VAL A 244 8.93 -12.94 -44.51
CA VAL A 244 8.01 -13.53 -43.53
C VAL A 244 8.79 -14.07 -42.33
N GLU A 245 8.15 -14.04 -41.16
CA GLU A 245 8.59 -14.62 -39.90
C GLU A 245 9.39 -15.92 -40.11
N SER A 246 10.71 -15.79 -40.06
CA SER A 246 11.59 -16.95 -39.91
C SER A 246 11.75 -17.14 -38.40
N PRO A 247 11.33 -18.28 -37.82
CA PRO A 247 11.30 -18.45 -36.37
C PRO A 247 12.72 -18.24 -35.81
N ALA A 248 12.82 -17.41 -34.76
CA ALA A 248 14.10 -16.97 -34.24
C ALA A 248 15.01 -18.17 -33.90
N VAL A 249 16.19 -18.21 -34.52
CA VAL A 249 17.21 -19.22 -34.20
C VAL A 249 17.64 -18.98 -32.75
N LYS A 250 17.40 -19.96 -31.87
CA LYS A 250 17.80 -19.89 -30.45
C LYS A 250 19.28 -19.53 -30.35
N GLY A 251 19.59 -18.38 -29.74
CA GLY A 251 20.94 -17.83 -29.60
C GLY A 251 21.29 -16.62 -30.48
N SER A 252 20.37 -16.13 -31.32
CA SER A 252 20.58 -14.88 -32.10
C SER A 252 20.23 -13.63 -31.28
N TYR A 253 21.22 -13.06 -30.59
CA TYR A 253 21.06 -11.84 -29.77
C TYR A 253 21.04 -10.51 -30.56
N THR A 254 21.40 -10.53 -31.85
CA THR A 254 21.34 -9.34 -32.70
C THR A 254 19.91 -9.05 -33.14
N SER A 255 19.40 -7.85 -32.85
CA SER A 255 18.10 -7.36 -33.33
C SER A 255 17.98 -7.41 -34.85
N THR A 256 17.36 -8.47 -35.36
CA THR A 256 16.94 -8.54 -36.77
C THR A 256 15.95 -7.39 -37.03
N ASN A 257 16.27 -6.55 -38.01
CA ASN A 257 15.49 -5.38 -38.42
C ASN A 257 15.55 -4.17 -37.47
N GLY A 258 16.49 -4.11 -36.53
CA GLY A 258 16.77 -2.92 -35.71
C GLY A 258 15.72 -2.57 -34.65
N GLN A 259 14.64 -3.35 -34.54
CA GLN A 259 13.63 -3.24 -33.49
C GLN A 259 14.13 -3.93 -32.20
N LEU A 260 13.72 -3.43 -31.02
CA LEU A 260 13.99 -4.09 -29.75
C LEU A 260 13.35 -5.50 -29.75
N ASN A 261 14.04 -6.50 -29.23
CA ASN A 261 13.48 -7.84 -29.09
C ASN A 261 12.39 -7.82 -28.00
N PHE A 262 11.21 -8.37 -28.29
CA PHE A 262 10.09 -8.50 -27.34
C PHE A 262 10.50 -9.15 -26.00
N GLN A 263 11.48 -10.07 -26.00
CA GLN A 263 12.01 -10.62 -24.75
C GLN A 263 12.80 -9.58 -23.94
N THR A 264 13.66 -8.78 -24.58
CA THR A 264 14.38 -7.67 -23.93
C THR A 264 13.41 -6.59 -23.45
N GLU A 265 12.37 -6.29 -24.23
CA GLU A 265 11.27 -5.38 -23.85
C GLU A 265 10.53 -5.87 -22.60
N LYS A 266 10.09 -7.14 -22.59
CA LYS A 266 9.46 -7.77 -21.42
C LYS A 266 10.39 -7.74 -20.20
N LYS A 267 11.65 -8.21 -20.36
CA LYS A 267 12.65 -8.24 -19.28
C LYS A 267 12.88 -6.85 -18.70
N PHE A 268 12.90 -5.80 -19.51
CA PHE A 268 13.06 -4.42 -19.04
C PHE A 268 11.86 -3.93 -18.23
N LEU A 269 10.64 -4.12 -18.74
CA LEU A 269 9.41 -3.76 -18.01
C LEU A 269 9.27 -4.53 -16.68
N THR A 270 9.75 -5.78 -16.63
CA THR A 270 9.83 -6.59 -15.40
C THR A 270 10.59 -5.90 -14.27
N PHE A 271 11.51 -4.94 -14.50
CA PHE A 271 12.20 -4.24 -13.41
C PHE A 271 11.30 -3.36 -12.53
N SER A 272 10.08 -3.05 -12.98
CA SER A 272 9.04 -2.47 -12.11
C SER A 272 8.70 -3.36 -10.89
N TYR A 273 8.94 -4.68 -10.99
CA TYR A 273 8.80 -5.63 -9.89
C TYR A 273 9.58 -5.19 -8.64
N TRP A 274 10.78 -4.61 -8.80
CA TRP A 274 11.61 -4.19 -7.67
C TRP A 274 10.88 -3.21 -6.76
N LEU A 275 10.43 -2.07 -7.32
CA LEU A 275 9.65 -1.08 -6.59
C LEU A 275 8.34 -1.66 -6.04
N LEU A 276 7.67 -2.54 -6.80
CA LEU A 276 6.38 -3.14 -6.43
C LEU A 276 6.47 -4.19 -5.32
N HIS A 277 7.63 -4.79 -5.07
CA HIS A 277 7.76 -5.90 -4.10
C HIS A 277 8.82 -5.71 -3.03
N GLU A 278 9.92 -4.99 -3.29
CA GLU A 278 11.06 -4.86 -2.38
C GLU A 278 11.36 -3.38 -2.03
N GLY A 279 11.42 -2.51 -3.05
CA GLY A 279 11.75 -1.10 -2.88
C GLY A 279 10.78 -0.34 -1.98
N TRP A 280 9.47 -0.57 -2.12
CA TRP A 280 8.48 0.05 -1.21
C TRP A 280 8.63 -0.42 0.25
N ARG A 281 9.14 -1.63 0.51
CA ARG A 281 9.39 -2.15 1.87
C ARG A 281 10.52 -1.38 2.52
N ARG A 282 11.68 -1.32 1.84
CA ARG A 282 12.86 -0.57 2.27
C ARG A 282 12.53 0.91 2.50
N TRP A 283 11.70 1.49 1.62
CA TRP A 283 11.19 2.85 1.79
C TRP A 283 10.29 2.95 3.03
N SER A 284 9.38 2.01 3.25
CA SER A 284 8.48 2.01 4.40
C SER A 284 9.20 1.92 5.75
N ASP A 285 10.33 1.21 5.82
CA ASP A 285 11.14 1.12 7.03
C ASP A 285 11.85 2.45 7.31
N ARG A 286 12.47 3.08 6.31
CA ARG A 286 13.03 4.45 6.41
C ARG A 286 11.95 5.46 6.81
N VAL A 287 10.74 5.36 6.24
CA VAL A 287 9.59 6.19 6.62
C VAL A 287 9.15 5.92 8.06
N ARG A 288 9.17 4.67 8.54
CA ARG A 288 8.84 4.34 9.94
C ARG A 288 9.81 5.00 10.91
N GLU A 289 11.11 4.92 10.65
CA GLU A 289 12.14 5.53 11.50
C GLU A 289 11.95 7.05 11.62
N VAL A 290 11.80 7.76 10.49
CA VAL A 290 11.59 9.21 10.48
C VAL A 290 10.25 9.61 11.13
N VAL A 291 9.19 8.84 10.90
CA VAL A 291 7.88 9.11 11.51
C VAL A 291 7.92 8.89 13.03
N GLU A 292 8.53 7.81 13.53
CA GLU A 292 8.65 7.57 14.99
C GLU A 292 9.50 8.66 15.67
N ASP A 293 10.61 9.10 15.06
CA ASP A 293 11.48 10.17 15.56
C ASP A 293 10.69 11.50 15.75
N ILE A 294 9.91 11.91 14.73
CA ILE A 294 9.16 13.17 14.75
C ILE A 294 7.86 13.05 15.58
N ILE A 295 7.08 11.98 15.44
CA ILE A 295 5.72 11.89 16.02
C ILE A 295 5.60 10.97 17.23
N GLY A 296 6.59 10.13 17.53
CA GLY A 296 6.55 9.15 18.62
C GLY A 296 6.23 9.80 19.97
N GLY A 297 6.96 10.87 20.30
CA GLY A 297 6.73 11.71 21.48
C GLY A 297 5.45 12.59 21.43
N VAL A 298 4.82 12.76 20.27
CA VAL A 298 3.65 13.65 20.12
C VAL A 298 2.41 13.03 20.78
N SER A 299 1.82 13.79 21.69
CA SER A 299 0.59 13.42 22.38
C SER A 299 -0.59 13.33 21.41
N LEU A 300 -1.35 12.24 21.50
CA LEU A 300 -2.63 12.00 20.80
C LEU A 300 -3.69 13.09 21.04
N LYS A 301 -3.51 13.89 22.11
CA LYS A 301 -4.37 15.04 22.47
C LYS A 301 -3.88 16.37 21.91
N LYS A 302 -2.68 16.44 21.32
CA LYS A 302 -2.23 17.66 20.60
C LYS A 302 -3.26 17.96 19.52
N THR A 303 -3.74 19.18 19.47
CA THR A 303 -4.53 19.69 18.34
C THR A 303 -3.61 20.20 17.24
N PHE A 304 -4.05 20.08 16.00
CA PHE A 304 -3.41 20.67 14.83
C PHE A 304 -4.48 21.41 14.01
N ASN A 305 -4.19 22.61 13.52
CA ASN A 305 -4.90 23.19 12.36
C ASN A 305 -4.31 22.65 11.03
N ALA A 306 -4.88 23.03 9.87
CA ALA A 306 -4.44 22.48 8.60
C ALA A 306 -2.99 22.88 8.24
N LYS A 307 -2.56 24.08 8.66
CA LYS A 307 -1.21 24.61 8.45
C LYS A 307 -0.17 23.86 9.30
N GLU A 308 -0.41 23.71 10.60
CA GLU A 308 0.48 22.96 11.51
C GLU A 308 0.62 21.48 11.09
N PHE A 309 -0.44 20.88 10.54
CA PHE A 309 -0.39 19.51 10.02
C PHE A 309 0.35 19.42 8.68
N THR A 310 0.22 20.43 7.81
CA THR A 310 1.00 20.56 6.57
C THR A 310 2.49 20.77 6.86
N GLU A 311 2.83 21.55 7.90
CA GLU A 311 4.20 21.77 8.38
C GLU A 311 4.79 20.47 8.95
N LEU A 312 4.05 19.70 9.74
CA LEU A 312 4.47 18.37 10.22
C LEU A 312 4.80 17.40 9.08
N LEU A 313 3.97 17.36 8.03
CA LEU A 313 4.27 16.54 6.84
C LEU A 313 5.48 17.05 6.07
N SER A 314 5.73 18.35 6.08
CA SER A 314 6.91 18.96 5.43
C SER A 314 8.20 18.63 6.18
N GLU A 315 8.17 18.62 7.51
CA GLU A 315 9.28 18.16 8.37
C GLU A 315 9.62 16.68 8.11
N ILE A 316 8.60 15.82 8.00
CA ILE A 316 8.76 14.40 7.62
C ILE A 316 9.37 14.28 6.21
N ARG A 317 8.88 15.05 5.23
CA ARG A 317 9.45 15.06 3.86
C ARG A 317 10.91 15.52 3.84
N GLU A 318 11.25 16.61 4.53
CA GLU A 318 12.62 17.14 4.56
C GLU A 318 13.61 16.11 5.12
N ARG A 319 13.23 15.41 6.19
CA ARG A 319 14.06 14.36 6.83
C ARG A 319 14.09 13.04 6.06
N LEU A 320 13.22 12.85 5.07
CA LEU A 320 13.26 11.71 4.13
C LEU A 320 14.05 12.01 2.87
N GLU A 321 13.82 13.17 2.26
CA GLU A 321 14.37 13.60 0.97
C GLU A 321 15.81 14.13 1.05
N TYR A 322 16.28 14.56 2.23
CA TYR A 322 17.63 15.08 2.41
C TYR A 322 18.40 14.32 3.51
N THR A 323 19.71 14.27 3.35
CA THR A 323 20.67 13.74 4.31
C THR A 323 21.77 14.76 4.56
N GLU A 324 22.30 14.82 5.77
CA GLU A 324 23.40 15.73 6.11
C GLU A 324 24.74 14.98 5.96
N VAL A 325 25.56 15.42 5.01
CA VAL A 325 26.90 14.87 4.71
C VAL A 325 27.90 16.01 4.84
N ASP A 326 28.89 15.85 5.73
CA ASP A 326 29.90 16.87 6.09
C ASP A 326 29.34 18.28 6.45
N GLY A 327 28.04 18.36 6.78
CA GLY A 327 27.32 19.58 7.12
C GLY A 327 26.52 20.22 5.98
N GLU A 328 26.56 19.65 4.77
CA GLU A 328 25.72 20.05 3.64
C GLU A 328 24.50 19.12 3.50
N LYS A 329 23.36 19.66 3.07
CA LYS A 329 22.14 18.88 2.80
C LYS A 329 22.17 18.33 1.37
N VAL A 330 22.46 17.05 1.26
CA VAL A 330 22.52 16.30 -0.01
C VAL A 330 21.20 15.54 -0.19
N PRO A 331 20.58 15.52 -1.39
CA PRO A 331 19.43 14.68 -1.66
C PRO A 331 19.71 13.21 -1.32
N ALA A 332 18.74 12.55 -0.68
CA ALA A 332 18.82 11.12 -0.38
C ALA A 332 18.73 10.30 -1.69
N ASN A 333 19.50 9.21 -1.78
CA ASN A 333 19.48 8.33 -2.94
C ASN A 333 18.08 7.70 -3.09
N MET A 334 17.37 8.03 -4.16
CA MET A 334 16.04 7.48 -4.46
C MET A 334 16.10 6.21 -5.32
N ARG A 335 17.24 5.94 -5.96
CA ARG A 335 17.42 4.85 -6.93
C ARG A 335 17.28 3.48 -6.30
N GLU A 336 17.78 3.30 -5.07
CA GLU A 336 17.74 2.03 -4.33
C GLU A 336 16.30 1.51 -4.07
N TYR A 337 15.31 2.41 -4.03
CA TYR A 337 13.90 2.07 -3.88
C TYR A 337 13.21 1.81 -5.24
N MET A 338 13.78 2.29 -6.35
CA MET A 338 13.18 2.23 -7.69
C MET A 338 13.74 1.11 -8.56
N LEU A 339 15.04 0.81 -8.45
CA LEU A 339 15.73 -0.24 -9.20
C LEU A 339 16.71 -1.01 -8.30
N PRO A 340 16.99 -2.30 -8.61
CA PRO A 340 18.07 -3.04 -7.96
C PRO A 340 19.43 -2.50 -8.39
N ASP A 341 20.38 -2.42 -7.46
CA ASP A 341 21.77 -2.06 -7.77
C ASP A 341 22.69 -3.30 -7.91
N GLU A 342 22.38 -4.42 -7.26
CA GLU A 342 23.20 -5.64 -7.34
C GLU A 342 22.77 -6.60 -8.46
N PRO A 343 23.71 -7.23 -9.20
CA PRO A 343 23.39 -8.25 -10.20
C PRO A 343 22.69 -9.51 -9.64
N ALA A 344 22.78 -9.75 -8.32
CA ALA A 344 22.02 -10.80 -7.65
C ALA A 344 20.51 -10.45 -7.59
N ASP A 345 20.20 -9.21 -7.22
CA ASP A 345 18.84 -8.66 -7.18
C ASP A 345 18.25 -8.52 -8.59
N GLU A 346 19.05 -8.08 -9.58
CA GLU A 346 18.63 -8.07 -10.99
C GLU A 346 18.21 -9.48 -11.48
N ARG A 347 18.95 -10.52 -11.09
CA ARG A 347 18.62 -11.92 -11.41
C ARG A 347 17.36 -12.40 -10.69
N GLU A 348 17.14 -11.97 -9.45
CA GLU A 348 15.93 -12.29 -8.70
C GLU A 348 14.68 -11.62 -9.29
N VAL A 349 14.79 -10.35 -9.68
CA VAL A 349 13.74 -9.59 -10.38
C VAL A 349 13.31 -10.28 -11.67
N LEU A 350 14.27 -10.74 -12.49
CA LEU A 350 13.96 -11.52 -13.70
C LEU A 350 13.27 -12.86 -13.36
N ARG A 351 13.73 -13.56 -12.31
CA ARG A 351 13.17 -14.85 -11.87
C ARG A 351 11.73 -14.70 -11.39
N ALA A 352 11.47 -13.73 -10.51
CA ALA A 352 10.15 -13.47 -9.95
C ALA A 352 9.16 -12.91 -10.99
N GLY A 353 9.64 -12.14 -11.97
CA GLY A 353 8.87 -11.69 -13.13
C GLY A 353 8.55 -12.76 -14.19
N GLY A 354 8.87 -14.03 -13.93
CA GLY A 354 8.56 -15.14 -14.85
C GLY A 354 9.33 -15.08 -16.16
N VAL A 355 10.63 -14.77 -16.09
CA VAL A 355 11.59 -15.05 -17.16
C VAL A 355 12.05 -16.51 -17.05
N ASP A 356 12.32 -17.15 -18.18
CA ASP A 356 12.77 -18.54 -18.23
C ASP A 356 14.12 -18.74 -17.49
N GLU A 357 14.30 -19.87 -16.80
CA GLU A 357 15.48 -20.11 -15.95
C GLU A 357 16.81 -20.08 -16.74
N PHE A 358 16.78 -20.43 -18.03
CA PHE A 358 17.94 -20.34 -18.93
C PHE A 358 18.22 -18.92 -19.44
N ASP A 359 17.33 -17.95 -19.16
CA ASP A 359 17.39 -16.57 -19.68
C ASP A 359 17.49 -15.50 -18.58
N LEU A 360 17.79 -15.92 -17.33
CA LEU A 360 17.96 -15.08 -16.13
C LEU A 360 19.29 -14.31 -16.08
N TYR A 361 19.63 -13.62 -17.17
CA TYR A 361 20.77 -12.69 -17.25
C TYR A 361 20.37 -11.40 -17.96
N VAL A 362 21.07 -10.32 -17.60
CA VAL A 362 20.98 -9.03 -18.25
C VAL A 362 21.92 -9.03 -19.47
N ASP A 363 21.34 -9.07 -20.67
CA ASP A 363 22.07 -8.93 -21.93
C ASP A 363 22.58 -7.49 -22.16
N PRO A 364 23.51 -7.22 -23.10
CA PRO A 364 24.07 -5.89 -23.28
C PRO A 364 23.07 -4.79 -23.69
N VAL A 365 21.95 -5.14 -24.32
CA VAL A 365 20.90 -4.19 -24.71
C VAL A 365 20.01 -3.87 -23.50
N LEU A 366 19.66 -4.89 -22.72
CA LEU A 366 18.98 -4.72 -21.43
C LEU A 366 19.84 -3.94 -20.43
N ARG A 367 21.15 -4.17 -20.41
CA ARG A 367 22.12 -3.40 -19.63
C ARG A 367 22.08 -1.92 -20.00
N SER A 368 22.17 -1.60 -21.29
CA SER A 368 22.11 -0.22 -21.77
C SER A 368 20.78 0.47 -21.42
N LEU A 369 19.65 -0.25 -21.45
CA LEU A 369 18.35 0.28 -21.05
C LEU A 369 18.28 0.56 -19.53
N LEU A 370 18.80 -0.36 -18.71
CA LEU A 370 18.81 -0.21 -17.25
C LEU A 370 19.75 0.90 -16.80
N ASP A 371 20.97 0.94 -17.34
CA ASP A 371 21.97 1.94 -16.97
C ASP A 371 21.52 3.34 -17.44
N GLU A 372 20.93 3.48 -18.62
CA GLU A 372 20.30 4.74 -19.05
C GLU A 372 19.12 5.15 -18.14
N THR A 373 18.36 4.18 -17.62
CA THR A 373 17.29 4.47 -16.64
C THR A 373 17.88 4.94 -15.30
N ARG A 374 19.03 4.39 -14.88
CA ARG A 374 19.78 4.84 -13.69
C ARG A 374 20.31 6.26 -13.91
N ASP A 375 20.98 6.53 -15.03
CA ASP A 375 21.48 7.86 -15.42
C ASP A 375 20.36 8.93 -15.40
N PHE A 376 19.14 8.57 -15.83
CA PHE A 376 18.00 9.47 -15.71
C PHE A 376 17.54 9.67 -14.26
N ILE A 377 17.46 8.62 -13.43
CA ILE A 377 17.05 8.72 -12.02
C ILE A 377 18.06 9.53 -11.19
N ASP A 378 19.36 9.40 -11.47
CA ASP A 378 20.45 10.09 -10.77
C ASP A 378 20.64 11.55 -11.23
N SER A 379 19.77 12.09 -12.08
CA SER A 379 19.88 13.44 -12.64
C SER A 379 19.24 14.55 -11.79
N ASP A 380 19.79 15.76 -11.89
CA ASP A 380 19.21 16.98 -11.29
C ASP A 380 17.79 17.28 -11.83
N ASP A 381 17.56 16.99 -13.12
CA ASP A 381 16.25 17.10 -13.78
C ASP A 381 15.24 16.16 -13.12
N PHE A 382 15.59 14.88 -12.92
CA PHE A 382 14.72 13.92 -12.23
C PHE A 382 14.49 14.30 -10.77
N SER A 383 15.53 14.76 -10.07
CA SER A 383 15.42 15.24 -8.68
C SER A 383 14.41 16.41 -8.57
N THR A 384 14.45 17.33 -9.54
CA THR A 384 13.49 18.45 -9.65
C THR A 384 12.08 17.94 -9.93
N VAL A 385 11.93 17.01 -10.88
CA VAL A 385 10.63 16.41 -11.25
C VAL A 385 10.03 15.61 -10.09
N LEU A 386 10.84 14.87 -9.34
CA LEU A 386 10.43 14.14 -8.14
C LEU A 386 9.93 15.11 -7.05
N ALA A 387 10.68 16.19 -6.78
CA ALA A 387 10.26 17.20 -5.80
C ALA A 387 8.92 17.87 -6.17
N SER A 388 8.74 18.24 -7.45
CA SER A 388 7.49 18.80 -7.97
C SER A 388 6.32 17.81 -7.96
N THR A 389 6.55 16.55 -8.33
CA THR A 389 5.51 15.50 -8.35
C THR A 389 5.08 15.12 -6.94
N LEU A 390 6.01 14.89 -6.01
CA LEU A 390 5.70 14.71 -4.58
C LEU A 390 4.98 15.94 -4.02
N GLY A 391 5.39 17.15 -4.40
CA GLY A 391 4.70 18.39 -4.07
C GLY A 391 3.23 18.38 -4.47
N ALA A 392 2.91 17.95 -5.70
CA ALA A 392 1.53 17.80 -6.17
C ALA A 392 0.75 16.72 -5.39
N THR A 393 1.33 15.53 -5.21
CA THR A 393 0.70 14.39 -4.52
C THR A 393 0.39 14.72 -3.05
N PHE A 394 1.32 15.35 -2.33
CA PHE A 394 1.10 15.81 -0.96
C PHE A 394 0.12 17.00 -0.88
N ALA A 395 0.13 17.92 -1.85
CA ALA A 395 -0.86 18.99 -1.90
C ALA A 395 -2.29 18.45 -2.11
N ARG A 396 -2.46 17.36 -2.88
CA ARG A 396 -3.76 16.67 -2.99
C ARG A 396 -4.16 15.93 -1.71
N PHE A 397 -3.19 15.32 -1.01
CA PHE A 397 -3.44 14.75 0.31
C PHE A 397 -3.94 15.80 1.32
N ASN A 398 -3.28 16.95 1.39
CA ASN A 398 -3.68 18.04 2.29
C ASN A 398 -5.05 18.62 1.90
N LEU A 399 -5.34 18.77 0.61
CA LEU A 399 -6.66 19.19 0.11
C LEU A 399 -7.77 18.19 0.46
N ALA A 400 -7.49 16.89 0.46
CA ALA A 400 -8.44 15.87 0.90
C ALA A 400 -8.71 15.90 2.42
N LEU A 401 -7.76 16.39 3.22
CA LEU A 401 -7.94 16.58 4.67
C LEU A 401 -8.62 17.90 5.06
N GLN A 402 -8.55 18.94 4.22
CA GLN A 402 -9.12 20.28 4.48
C GLN A 402 -10.55 20.27 5.06
N PRO A 403 -11.53 19.47 4.55
CA PRO A 403 -12.86 19.34 5.15
C PRO A 403 -12.93 18.92 6.63
N THR A 404 -11.83 18.38 7.18
CA THR A 404 -11.71 18.00 8.60
C THR A 404 -11.43 19.22 9.49
N PHE A 405 -10.63 20.17 8.98
CA PHE A 405 -10.28 21.42 9.67
C PHE A 405 -11.32 22.50 9.41
N ASN A 406 -11.84 22.59 8.17
CA ASN A 406 -12.94 23.48 7.79
C ASN A 406 -14.17 22.69 7.29
N PRO A 407 -15.11 22.28 8.18
CA PRO A 407 -16.33 21.57 7.80
C PRO A 407 -17.35 22.38 6.97
N PHE A 408 -17.18 23.70 6.80
CA PHE A 408 -18.07 24.47 5.92
C PHE A 408 -17.86 24.12 4.44
N LEU A 409 -16.68 23.60 4.07
CA LEU A 409 -16.38 23.08 2.73
C LEU A 409 -17.29 21.89 2.32
N LEU A 410 -17.97 21.25 3.27
CA LEU A 410 -18.96 20.18 3.03
C LEU A 410 -20.42 20.68 3.01
N SER A 411 -20.65 21.97 3.28
CA SER A 411 -21.99 22.56 3.31
C SER A 411 -22.40 23.00 1.91
N PRO A 412 -23.58 22.59 1.39
CA PRO A 412 -24.07 23.11 0.12
C PRO A 412 -24.31 24.62 0.22
N PRO A 413 -24.11 25.39 -0.86
CA PRO A 413 -24.27 26.84 -0.85
C PRO A 413 -25.70 27.22 -0.41
N ARG A 414 -25.79 28.00 0.67
CA ARG A 414 -27.08 28.39 1.26
C ARG A 414 -27.85 29.28 0.30
N SER A 415 -28.94 28.73 -0.24
CA SER A 415 -29.89 29.46 -1.10
C SER A 415 -30.78 30.38 -0.26
N GLY A 416 -30.19 31.44 0.30
CA GLY A 416 -30.87 32.45 1.11
C GLY A 416 -30.10 33.77 1.10
N SER A 417 -30.79 34.87 0.79
CA SER A 417 -30.15 36.19 0.62
C SER A 417 -29.94 36.92 1.95
N THR A 418 -29.07 36.39 2.79
CA THR A 418 -28.44 37.13 3.89
C THR A 418 -26.99 37.38 3.54
N ILE A 419 -26.65 38.65 3.30
CA ILE A 419 -25.26 39.11 3.35
C ILE A 419 -24.91 39.16 4.84
N GLU A 420 -24.53 37.99 5.38
CA GLU A 420 -23.71 37.95 6.59
C GLU A 420 -22.33 38.50 6.20
N GLU A 421 -21.65 39.17 7.14
CA GLU A 421 -20.36 39.79 6.86
C GLU A 421 -19.32 38.70 6.51
N ILE A 422 -18.31 39.05 5.72
CA ILE A 422 -17.17 38.17 5.50
C ILE A 422 -16.35 38.20 6.80
N GLU A 423 -16.73 37.36 7.76
CA GLU A 423 -15.81 36.87 8.79
C GLU A 423 -14.59 36.31 8.05
N ASP A 424 -13.38 36.76 8.41
CA ASP A 424 -12.19 36.60 7.59
C ASP A 424 -11.94 35.13 7.21
N GLU A 425 -11.61 34.85 5.94
CA GLU A 425 -11.44 33.46 5.44
C GLU A 425 -10.40 32.64 6.24
N ASP A 426 -9.49 33.33 6.95
CA ASP A 426 -8.48 32.75 7.84
C ASP A 426 -9.03 32.24 9.20
N ASP A 427 -10.14 32.78 9.75
CA ASP A 427 -10.62 32.45 11.13
C ASP A 427 -11.50 31.19 11.19
N VAL A 428 -11.70 30.52 10.04
CA VAL A 428 -12.59 29.37 9.88
C VAL A 428 -11.88 28.02 10.17
N ASP A 429 -10.54 28.00 10.18
CA ASP A 429 -9.73 26.79 10.17
C ASP A 429 -9.51 26.20 11.58
N ARG A 430 -10.23 25.11 11.89
CA ARG A 430 -10.37 24.61 13.26
C ARG A 430 -9.21 23.70 13.65
N SER A 431 -8.72 23.87 14.87
CA SER A 431 -7.71 22.99 15.46
C SER A 431 -8.33 21.65 15.91
N VAL A 432 -7.94 20.54 15.27
CA VAL A 432 -8.49 19.19 15.46
C VAL A 432 -7.53 18.30 16.27
N PRO A 433 -7.99 17.54 17.28
CA PRO A 433 -7.14 16.60 18.02
C PRO A 433 -6.53 15.52 17.12
N PHE A 434 -5.24 15.21 17.28
CA PHE A 434 -4.51 14.28 16.42
C PHE A 434 -5.16 12.90 16.33
N ALA A 435 -5.67 12.36 17.45
CA ALA A 435 -6.41 11.09 17.47
C ALA A 435 -7.67 11.07 16.58
N SER A 436 -8.25 12.24 16.27
CA SER A 436 -9.39 12.40 15.36
C SER A 436 -8.99 12.49 13.89
N LEU A 437 -7.72 12.83 13.59
CA LEU A 437 -7.18 12.84 12.22
C LEU A 437 -6.85 11.41 11.75
N LEU A 438 -6.37 10.54 12.64
CA LEU A 438 -5.93 9.17 12.29
C LEU A 438 -6.97 8.41 11.43
N PRO A 439 -8.28 8.34 11.76
CA PRO A 439 -9.25 7.62 10.92
C PRO A 439 -9.46 8.22 9.52
N VAL A 440 -9.20 9.52 9.34
CA VAL A 440 -9.29 10.20 8.03
C VAL A 440 -8.04 9.87 7.22
N ILE A 441 -6.85 10.02 7.82
CA ILE A 441 -5.54 9.64 7.27
C ILE A 441 -5.57 8.17 6.81
N SER A 442 -6.02 7.24 7.66
CA SER A 442 -6.10 5.82 7.34
C SER A 442 -7.05 5.50 6.18
N ARG A 443 -8.18 6.22 6.07
CA ARG A 443 -9.13 6.10 4.95
C ARG A 443 -8.53 6.62 3.65
N GLN A 444 -7.78 7.72 3.72
CA GLN A 444 -7.24 8.38 2.53
C GLN A 444 -6.21 7.51 1.79
N VAL A 445 -5.51 6.60 2.48
CA VAL A 445 -4.65 5.58 1.84
C VAL A 445 -5.43 4.72 0.84
N HIS A 446 -6.65 4.32 1.18
CA HIS A 446 -7.49 3.52 0.27
C HIS A 446 -7.92 4.32 -0.97
N LEU A 447 -7.91 5.66 -0.93
CA LEU A 447 -8.16 6.52 -2.09
C LEU A 447 -6.88 6.84 -2.90
N ILE A 448 -5.71 6.87 -2.24
CA ILE A 448 -4.39 6.98 -2.91
C ILE A 448 -4.13 5.73 -3.77
N ILE A 449 -4.44 4.55 -3.23
CA ILE A 449 -4.19 3.25 -3.86
C ILE A 449 -5.37 2.80 -4.74
N ASN A 450 -6.56 2.66 -4.16
CA ASN A 450 -7.75 2.06 -4.78
C ASN A 450 -8.80 3.09 -5.21
N GLY A 451 -8.41 4.36 -5.41
CA GLY A 451 -9.30 5.41 -5.90
C GLY A 451 -9.79 5.14 -7.32
N VAL A 452 -11.10 5.29 -7.57
CA VAL A 452 -11.72 5.17 -8.90
C VAL A 452 -12.70 6.34 -9.11
N PRO A 453 -12.37 7.37 -9.91
CA PRO A 453 -11.06 7.62 -10.52
C PRO A 453 -9.95 7.87 -9.48
N ASN A 454 -8.69 7.68 -9.86
CA ASN A 454 -7.56 7.90 -8.96
C ASN A 454 -7.04 9.34 -9.09
N GLU A 455 -7.60 10.24 -8.29
CA GLU A 455 -7.24 11.67 -8.28
C GLU A 455 -5.74 11.94 -8.03
N TYR A 456 -5.01 11.01 -7.42
CA TYR A 456 -3.57 11.15 -7.18
C TYR A 456 -2.77 10.90 -8.47
N VAL A 457 -3.05 9.81 -9.19
CA VAL A 457 -2.46 9.55 -10.51
C VAL A 457 -2.87 10.61 -11.52
N ASP A 458 -4.14 11.04 -11.50
CA ASP A 458 -4.62 12.15 -12.32
C ASP A 458 -3.84 13.44 -12.01
N SER A 459 -3.60 13.76 -10.72
CA SER A 459 -2.82 14.94 -10.33
C SER A 459 -1.36 14.90 -10.79
N LEU A 460 -0.74 13.71 -10.78
CA LEU A 460 0.62 13.49 -11.30
C LEU A 460 0.68 13.72 -12.81
N SER A 461 -0.34 13.27 -13.56
CA SER A 461 -0.42 13.50 -15.01
C SER A 461 -0.47 14.98 -15.42
N LEU A 462 -0.89 15.86 -14.51
CA LEU A 462 -1.00 17.31 -14.71
C LEU A 462 0.28 18.09 -14.34
N VAL A 463 1.31 17.43 -13.78
CA VAL A 463 2.57 18.09 -13.40
C VAL A 463 3.38 18.42 -14.65
N LYS A 464 3.55 19.72 -14.93
CA LYS A 464 4.24 20.22 -16.13
C LYS A 464 5.67 19.71 -16.24
N ASP A 465 6.38 19.66 -15.11
CA ASP A 465 7.80 19.27 -15.08
C ASP A 465 7.94 17.80 -15.50
N LEU A 466 7.03 16.92 -15.05
CA LEU A 466 6.93 15.53 -15.52
C LEU A 466 6.56 15.46 -17.02
N GLN A 467 5.60 16.26 -17.50
CA GLN A 467 5.26 16.28 -18.92
C GLN A 467 6.44 16.70 -19.81
N VAL A 468 7.25 17.67 -19.36
CA VAL A 468 8.46 18.13 -20.04
C VAL A 468 9.56 17.07 -19.96
N PHE A 469 9.80 16.48 -18.80
CA PHE A 469 10.80 15.43 -18.59
C PHE A 469 10.49 14.18 -19.42
N SER A 470 9.25 13.69 -19.41
CA SER A 470 8.79 12.60 -20.29
C SER A 470 9.03 12.92 -21.77
N ALA A 471 8.83 14.18 -22.20
CA ALA A 471 9.12 14.60 -23.56
C ALA A 471 10.62 14.66 -23.86
N ILE A 472 11.47 15.04 -22.90
CA ILE A 472 12.93 14.99 -23.01
C ILE A 472 13.39 13.54 -23.14
N VAL A 473 12.99 12.64 -22.25
CA VAL A 473 13.33 11.19 -22.30
C VAL A 473 12.86 10.55 -23.62
N TYR A 474 11.65 10.87 -24.09
CA TYR A 474 11.14 10.35 -25.37
C TYR A 474 11.90 10.92 -26.58
N SER A 475 12.57 12.08 -26.47
CA SER A 475 13.26 12.76 -27.57
C SER A 475 14.78 12.79 -27.49
N SER A 476 15.38 12.24 -26.43
CA SER A 476 16.82 12.17 -26.20
C SER A 476 17.48 11.12 -27.09
N TYR A 477 17.90 11.51 -28.30
CA TYR A 477 18.67 10.61 -29.17
C TYR A 477 20.14 10.60 -28.75
N GLY A 478 20.61 9.50 -28.14
CA GLY A 478 22.03 9.32 -27.83
C GLY A 478 22.90 9.28 -29.10
N GLU A 479 24.18 9.65 -28.95
CA GLU A 479 25.14 9.75 -30.08
C GLU A 479 25.35 8.45 -30.86
N GLN A 480 24.91 7.31 -30.32
CA GLN A 480 24.91 5.99 -30.96
C GLN A 480 24.18 5.96 -32.32
N PHE A 481 23.29 6.91 -32.61
CA PHE A 481 22.59 7.04 -33.89
C PHE A 481 23.23 8.08 -34.85
N SER A 482 24.45 8.56 -34.57
CA SER A 482 25.14 9.61 -35.33
C SER A 482 26.36 9.12 -36.16
N GLN A 483 26.43 7.84 -36.49
CA GLN A 483 27.45 7.24 -37.39
C GLN A 483 26.79 6.40 -38.49
#